data_AF-A0A8T0FIU3-F1
#
_entry.id   AF-A0A8T0FIU3-F1
#
_cell.length_a   1.000
_cell.length_b   1.000
_cell.length_c   1.000
_cell.angle_alpha   90.00
_cell.angle_beta   90.00
_cell.angle_gamma   90.00
#
_symmetry.space_group_name_H-M   'P 1'
#
loop_
_entity.id
_entity.type
_entity.pdbx_description
1 polymer ?
#
loop_
_entity_poly.entity_id
_entity_poly.type
_entity_poly.pdbx_seq_one_letter_code
_entity_poly.pdbx_strand_id
1 'polypeptide(L)'
;MSARYHLSAYDRGRAVGRLEAGQSVATVAAVMGVSECHLAIKERWCKENVGWDIQNWSRVMFSDESRFSVTSDSGHQLLWRERGTRYAQQFVSERDRRGSQFGLHDKTIKDM
;
A
#
# COMPACT_ATOMS: atom_id res chain seq x y z
N MET A 1 -15.25 -5.20 16.50
CA MET A 1 -14.94 -4.32 15.36
C MET A 1 -13.70 -4.88 14.67
N SER A 2 -13.87 -5.57 13.55
CA SER A 2 -12.75 -6.16 12.80
C SER A 2 -12.09 -5.05 11.98
N ALA A 3 -10.89 -4.64 12.38
CA ALA A 3 -10.08 -3.74 11.56
C ALA A 3 -9.84 -4.41 10.21
N ARG A 4 -10.17 -3.73 9.10
CA ARG A 4 -9.84 -4.22 7.76
C ARG A 4 -8.32 -4.18 7.61
N TYR A 5 -7.65 -5.30 7.90
CA TYR A 5 -6.23 -5.45 7.64
C TYR A 5 -6.03 -5.53 6.12
N HIS A 6 -5.73 -4.40 5.50
CA HIS A 6 -5.21 -4.39 4.14
C HIS A 6 -3.78 -4.94 4.19
N LEU A 7 -3.62 -6.22 3.83
CA LEU A 7 -2.29 -6.82 3.70
C LEU A 7 -1.47 -5.99 2.71
N SER A 8 -0.24 -5.62 3.09
CA SER A 8 0.69 -4.96 2.18
C SER A 8 0.96 -5.83 0.95
N ALA A 9 1.47 -5.25 -0.14
CA ALA A 9 1.86 -6.03 -1.32
C ALA A 9 2.86 -7.14 -0.96
N TYR A 10 3.81 -6.83 -0.07
CA TYR A 10 4.76 -7.80 0.47
C TYR A 10 4.07 -8.93 1.22
N ASP A 11 3.13 -8.61 2.12
CA ASP A 11 2.39 -9.60 2.89
C ASP A 11 1.55 -10.51 1.99
N ARG A 12 0.94 -9.96 0.94
CA ARG A 12 0.20 -10.74 -0.06
C ARG A 12 1.13 -11.74 -0.78
N GLY A 13 2.29 -11.30 -1.25
CA GLY A 13 3.26 -12.20 -1.88
C GLY A 13 3.76 -13.28 -0.92
N ARG A 14 4.02 -12.92 0.33
CA ARG A 14 4.47 -13.85 1.37
C ARG A 14 3.41 -14.89 1.75
N ALA A 15 2.12 -14.53 1.70
CA ALA A 15 1.01 -15.47 1.89
C ALA A 15 0.92 -16.48 0.73
N VAL A 16 1.04 -16.03 -0.51
CA VAL A 16 1.04 -16.89 -1.70
C VAL A 16 2.19 -17.90 -1.64
N GLY A 17 3.42 -17.45 -1.40
CA GLY A 17 4.58 -18.35 -1.34
C GLY A 17 4.48 -19.42 -0.24
N ARG A 18 3.80 -19.13 0.88
CA ARG A 18 3.53 -20.13 1.93
C ARG A 18 2.52 -21.19 1.49
N LEU A 19 1.46 -20.78 0.79
CA LEU A 19 0.47 -21.69 0.24
C LEU A 19 1.09 -22.58 -0.84
N GLU A 20 1.92 -22.02 -1.71
CA GLU A 20 2.68 -22.77 -2.73
C GLU A 20 3.69 -23.75 -2.11
N ALA A 21 4.27 -23.40 -0.97
CA ALA A 21 5.13 -24.30 -0.18
C ALA A 21 4.34 -25.41 0.56
N GLY A 22 3.03 -25.52 0.36
CA GLY A 22 2.17 -26.57 0.92
C GLY A 22 1.67 -26.29 2.34
N GLN A 23 1.83 -25.08 2.87
CA GLN A 23 1.20 -24.72 4.14
C GLN A 23 -0.32 -24.63 3.99
N SER A 24 -1.06 -25.03 5.02
CA SER A 24 -2.53 -24.96 5.01
C SER A 24 -3.03 -23.52 5.07
N VAL A 25 -4.21 -23.28 4.52
CA VAL A 25 -4.89 -21.98 4.57
C VAL A 25 -5.07 -21.49 6.01
N ALA A 26 -5.44 -22.38 6.94
CA ALA A 26 -5.58 -22.06 8.36
C ALA A 26 -4.26 -21.52 8.96
N THR A 27 -3.13 -22.19 8.69
CA THR A 27 -1.82 -21.75 9.17
C THR A 27 -1.43 -20.39 8.58
N VAL A 28 -1.62 -20.19 7.28
CA VAL A 28 -1.28 -18.92 6.64
C VAL A 28 -2.21 -17.80 7.13
N ALA A 29 -3.51 -18.05 7.27
CA ALA A 29 -4.46 -17.08 7.77
C ALA A 29 -4.12 -16.61 9.19
N ALA A 30 -3.76 -17.53 10.08
CA ALA A 30 -3.33 -17.23 11.45
C ALA A 30 -2.06 -16.38 11.49
N VAL A 31 -1.04 -16.72 10.68
CA VAL A 31 0.22 -15.95 10.60
C VAL A 31 0.00 -14.54 10.05
N MET A 32 -0.92 -14.40 9.11
CA MET A 32 -1.17 -13.13 8.42
C MET A 32 -2.25 -12.27 9.09
N GLY A 33 -2.90 -12.77 10.15
CA GLY A 33 -3.98 -12.05 10.83
C GLY A 33 -5.19 -11.78 9.94
N VAL A 34 -5.47 -12.66 8.98
CA VAL A 34 -6.61 -12.54 8.05
C VAL A 34 -7.63 -13.65 8.29
N SER A 35 -8.83 -13.44 7.78
CA SER A 35 -9.85 -14.50 7.81
C SER A 35 -9.43 -15.68 6.94
N GLU A 36 -9.55 -16.89 7.49
CA GLU A 36 -9.31 -18.14 6.77
C GLU A 36 -10.22 -18.29 5.55
N CYS A 37 -11.51 -17.93 5.69
CA CYS A 37 -12.45 -18.02 4.57
C CYS A 37 -12.07 -17.10 3.40
N HIS A 38 -11.55 -15.90 3.72
CA HIS A 38 -11.10 -14.95 2.72
C HIS A 38 -9.87 -15.47 1.97
N LEU A 39 -8.94 -16.11 2.69
CA LEU A 39 -7.75 -16.69 2.08
C LEU A 39 -8.09 -17.93 1.24
N ALA A 40 -9.02 -18.78 1.70
CA ALA A 40 -9.49 -19.96 0.97
C ALA A 40 -10.15 -19.59 -0.37
N ILE A 41 -11.01 -18.57 -0.39
CA ILE A 41 -11.64 -18.07 -1.62
C ILE A 41 -10.58 -17.60 -2.62
N LYS A 42 -9.59 -16.85 -2.14
CA LYS A 42 -8.49 -16.37 -2.99
C LYS A 42 -7.63 -17.50 -3.52
N GLU A 43 -7.26 -18.45 -2.68
CA GLU A 43 -6.46 -19.60 -3.08
C GLU A 43 -7.19 -20.42 -4.16
N ARG A 44 -8.47 -20.70 -3.95
CA ARG A 44 -9.31 -21.39 -4.93
C ARG A 44 -9.34 -20.66 -6.27
N TRP A 45 -9.61 -19.35 -6.25
CA TRP A 45 -9.62 -18.54 -7.47
C TRP A 45 -8.26 -18.57 -8.18
N CYS A 46 -7.14 -18.47 -7.46
CA CYS A 46 -5.82 -18.59 -8.07
C CYS A 46 -5.61 -19.97 -8.71
N LYS A 47 -5.96 -21.06 -8.02
CA LYS A 47 -5.82 -22.43 -8.56
C LYS A 47 -6.68 -22.67 -9.80
N GLU A 48 -7.90 -22.15 -9.82
CA GLU A 48 -8.81 -22.27 -10.96
C GLU A 48 -8.31 -21.49 -12.20
N ASN A 49 -7.58 -20.39 -11.97
CA ASN A 49 -7.22 -19.44 -13.04
C ASN A 49 -5.70 -19.37 -13.34
N VAL A 50 -4.87 -20.19 -12.68
CA VAL A 50 -3.40 -20.18 -12.86
C VAL A 50 -2.97 -20.52 -14.29
N GLY A 51 -3.76 -21.32 -15.00
CA GLY A 51 -3.49 -21.74 -16.38
C GLY A 51 -4.04 -20.80 -17.44
N TRP A 52 -4.60 -19.66 -17.06
CA TRP A 52 -5.20 -18.73 -18.01
C TRP A 52 -4.18 -18.13 -18.97
N ASP A 53 -4.51 -18.17 -20.25
CA ASP A 53 -3.73 -17.53 -21.31
C ASP A 53 -4.16 -16.05 -21.52
N ILE A 54 -3.46 -15.36 -22.41
CA ILE A 54 -3.75 -13.95 -22.74
C ILE A 54 -5.20 -13.76 -23.23
N GLN A 55 -5.78 -14.77 -23.91
CA GLN A 55 -7.14 -14.70 -24.44
C GLN A 55 -8.19 -14.90 -23.34
N ASN A 56 -7.87 -15.63 -22.27
CA ASN A 56 -8.69 -15.67 -21.07
C ASN A 56 -8.64 -14.33 -20.34
N TRP A 57 -7.44 -13.78 -20.13
CA TRP A 57 -7.27 -12.48 -19.47
C TRP A 57 -7.94 -11.33 -20.24
N SER A 58 -7.92 -11.33 -21.57
CA SER A 58 -8.52 -10.28 -22.39
C SER A 58 -10.05 -10.21 -22.30
N ARG A 59 -10.70 -11.23 -21.72
CA ARG A 59 -12.16 -11.27 -21.51
C ARG A 59 -12.58 -10.67 -20.18
N VAL A 60 -11.63 -10.40 -19.27
CA VAL A 60 -11.93 -9.85 -17.95
C VAL A 60 -11.88 -8.32 -17.99
N MET A 61 -12.96 -7.69 -17.55
CA MET A 61 -13.00 -6.26 -17.30
C MET A 61 -12.74 -6.01 -15.81
N PHE A 62 -11.66 -5.30 -15.51
CA PHE A 62 -11.33 -4.88 -14.14
C PHE A 62 -11.92 -3.48 -13.88
N SER A 63 -12.46 -3.29 -12.67
CA SER A 63 -12.95 -2.00 -12.19
C SER A 63 -12.63 -1.86 -10.69
N ASP A 64 -12.21 -0.68 -10.27
CA ASP A 64 -12.02 -0.32 -8.87
C ASP A 64 -12.16 1.21 -8.73
N GLU A 65 -12.48 1.70 -7.54
CA GLU A 65 -12.51 3.12 -7.24
C GLU A 65 -11.23 3.55 -6.54
N SER A 66 -10.42 4.39 -7.20
CA SER A 66 -9.29 5.05 -6.55
C SER A 66 -9.67 6.48 -6.14
N ARG A 67 -9.28 6.85 -4.92
CA ARG A 67 -9.35 8.24 -4.46
C ARG A 67 -8.11 8.98 -4.96
N PHE A 68 -8.31 10.09 -5.66
CA PHE A 68 -7.27 11.06 -5.94
C PHE A 68 -7.46 12.26 -5.03
N SER A 69 -6.37 12.76 -4.43
CA SER A 69 -6.39 13.98 -3.64
C SER A 69 -5.38 14.96 -4.21
N VAL A 70 -5.81 16.21 -4.41
CA VAL A 70 -4.94 17.29 -4.90
C VAL A 70 -3.86 17.63 -3.87
N THR A 71 -4.17 17.45 -2.59
CA THR A 71 -3.25 17.54 -1.46
C THR A 71 -3.10 16.17 -0.83
N SER A 72 -1.87 15.76 -0.49
CA SER A 72 -1.65 14.46 0.16
C SER A 72 -2.25 14.47 1.57
N ASP A 73 -3.12 13.51 1.86
CA ASP A 73 -3.65 13.24 3.21
C ASP A 73 -2.60 12.63 4.14
N SER A 74 -1.52 12.09 3.57
CA SER A 74 -0.40 11.50 4.32
C SER A 74 0.39 12.53 5.12
N GLY A 75 0.18 13.83 4.87
CA GLY A 75 0.94 14.91 5.48
C GLY A 75 2.42 14.93 5.08
N HIS A 76 2.86 14.09 4.13
CA HIS A 76 4.20 14.14 3.58
C HIS A 76 4.29 15.21 2.48
N GLN A 77 5.23 16.15 2.62
CA GLN A 77 5.58 17.09 1.55
C GLN A 77 6.76 16.51 0.77
N LEU A 78 6.60 16.44 -0.56
CA LEU A 78 7.70 16.13 -1.46
C LEU A 78 8.58 17.38 -1.60
N LEU A 79 9.88 17.22 -1.40
CA LEU A 79 10.86 18.29 -1.45
C LEU A 79 11.99 17.91 -2.38
N TRP A 80 12.25 18.75 -3.38
CA TRP A 80 13.44 18.65 -4.22
C TRP A 80 14.62 19.34 -3.53
N ARG A 81 15.76 18.67 -3.44
CA ARG A 81 17.00 19.23 -2.87
C ARG A 81 18.24 18.53 -3.41
N GLU A 82 19.36 19.23 -3.35
CA GLU A 82 20.67 18.71 -3.74
C GLU A 82 21.13 17.56 -2.84
N ARG A 83 21.86 16.59 -3.42
CA ARG A 83 22.39 15.44 -2.68
C ARG A 83 23.33 15.90 -1.57
N GLY A 84 23.12 15.40 -0.35
CA GLY A 84 23.94 15.74 0.82
C GLY A 84 23.33 16.81 1.72
N THR A 85 22.31 17.54 1.28
CA THR A 85 21.66 18.61 2.07
C THR A 85 20.56 18.10 3.01
N ARG A 86 20.60 16.81 3.42
CA ARG A 86 19.50 16.13 4.13
C ARG A 86 19.06 16.84 5.42
N TYR A 87 20.01 17.40 6.14
CA TYR A 87 19.80 18.01 7.46
C TYR A 87 19.96 19.53 7.44
N ALA A 88 20.00 20.15 6.26
CA ALA A 88 20.04 21.60 6.17
C ALA A 88 18.76 22.18 6.79
N GLN A 89 18.93 23.19 7.65
CA GLN A 89 17.86 23.75 8.47
C GLN A 89 16.67 24.26 7.64
N GLN A 90 16.91 24.72 6.41
CA GLN A 90 15.88 25.14 5.45
C GLN A 90 14.93 24.01 4.99
N PHE A 91 15.31 22.74 5.19
CA PHE A 91 14.54 21.56 4.79
C PHE A 91 13.99 20.76 5.98
N VAL A 92 14.13 21.30 7.20
CA VAL A 92 13.65 20.68 8.44
C VAL A 92 12.48 21.51 8.96
N SER A 93 11.29 20.91 8.98
CA SER A 93 10.09 21.51 9.59
C SER A 93 9.79 20.81 10.92
N GLU A 94 9.61 21.59 11.99
CA GLU A 94 9.14 21.06 13.27
C GLU A 94 7.67 20.61 13.14
N ARG A 95 7.31 19.48 13.77
CA ARG A 95 5.94 18.98 13.87
C ARG A 95 5.59 18.77 15.32
N ASP A 96 4.36 19.13 15.71
CA ASP A 96 3.89 18.86 17.06
C ASP A 96 3.67 17.35 17.28
N ARG A 97 3.39 16.96 18.54
CA ARG A 97 3.13 15.55 18.92
C ARG A 97 1.93 14.94 18.16
N ARG A 98 1.05 15.76 17.57
CA ARG A 98 -0.13 15.35 16.80
C ARG A 98 0.09 15.42 15.28
N GLY A 99 1.29 15.78 14.82
CA GLY A 99 1.64 15.89 13.40
C GLY A 99 1.16 17.18 12.73
N SER A 100 0.58 18.12 13.48
CA SER A 100 0.21 19.43 12.97
C SER A 100 1.46 20.28 12.76
N GLN A 101 1.59 20.81 11.55
CA GLN A 101 2.64 21.76 11.20
C GLN A 101 2.19 23.15 11.63
N PHE A 102 2.90 23.77 12.59
CA PHE A 102 2.69 25.18 12.90
C PHE A 102 3.33 26.04 11.80
N GLY A 103 2.50 26.86 11.15
CA GLY A 103 2.88 28.08 10.44
C GLY A 103 4.07 28.01 9.47
N LEU A 104 3.80 27.68 8.22
CA LEU A 104 4.44 28.39 7.11
C LEU A 104 3.32 28.88 6.19
N HIS A 105 2.85 30.10 6.47
CA HIS A 105 2.19 30.90 5.45
C HIS A 105 3.14 31.01 4.27
N ASP A 106 2.63 30.63 3.11
CA ASP A 106 2.95 31.19 1.81
C ASP A 106 4.42 31.59 1.61
N LYS A 107 5.26 30.58 1.38
CA LYS A 107 6.41 30.79 0.50
C LYS A 107 6.06 30.14 -0.81
N THR A 108 5.22 30.86 -1.56
CA THR A 108 5.18 30.79 -3.00
C THR A 108 6.61 30.60 -3.50
N ILE A 109 6.84 29.59 -4.32
CA ILE A 109 7.99 29.53 -5.21
C ILE A 109 7.81 30.72 -6.16
N LYS A 110 8.26 31.90 -5.71
CA LYS A 110 8.75 32.96 -6.58
C LYS A 110 10.23 32.70 -6.68
N ASP A 111 10.58 31.99 -7.75
CA ASP A 111 11.71 32.27 -8.63
C ASP A 111 12.20 30.94 -9.22
N MET A 112 11.83 30.76 -10.50
CA MET A 112 12.36 29.86 -11.53
C MET A 112 12.13 28.35 -11.38
#